data_AF-A0A2M8PAF6-F1
#
_entry.id   AF-A0A2M8PAF6-F1
#
_cell.length_a   1.000
_cell.length_b   1.000
_cell.length_c   1.000
_cell.angle_alpha   90.00
_cell.angle_beta   90.00
_cell.angle_gamma   90.00
#
_symmetry.space_group_name_H-M   'P 1'
#
loop_
_entity.id
_entity.type
_entity.pdbx_description
1 polymer ?
#
loop_
_entity_poly.entity_id
_entity_poly.type
_entity_poly.pdbx_seq_one_letter_code
_entity_poly.pdbx_strand_id
1 'polypeptide(L)'
;FFERLAEMADAVLFDTRVLFAARGIAPSAADRYASDLLWHWAIEDSWLRAFTFAAATAPIPVVLGGHSLVAGGLHALVEILQRG
;
A
#
# COMPACT_ATOMS: atom_id res chain seq x y z
N PHE A 1 1.35 3.95 13.14
CA PHE A 1 0.89 2.66 12.59
C PHE A 1 2.04 1.94 11.91
N PHE A 2 2.60 2.47 10.81
CA PHE A 2 3.70 1.82 10.09
C PHE A 2 4.99 1.66 10.92
N GLU A 3 5.31 2.61 11.82
CA GLU A 3 6.41 2.42 12.78
C GLU A 3 6.23 1.16 13.63
N ARG A 4 5.02 0.92 14.14
CA ARG A 4 4.74 -0.28 14.93
C ARG A 4 4.79 -1.56 14.10
N LEU A 5 4.45 -1.49 12.81
CA LEU A 5 4.63 -2.62 11.89
C LEU A 5 6.12 -2.93 11.65
N ALA A 6 6.96 -1.90 11.61
CA ALA A 6 8.40 -2.05 11.45
C ALA A 6 9.08 -2.76 12.63
N GLU A 7 8.46 -2.77 13.80
CA GLU A 7 8.92 -3.55 14.94
C GLU A 7 8.62 -5.06 14.81
N MET A 8 7.78 -5.45 13.83
CA MET A 8 7.26 -6.82 13.69
C MET A 8 7.56 -7.47 12.34
N ALA A 9 7.95 -6.69 11.32
CA ALA A 9 8.18 -7.16 9.97
C ALA A 9 9.29 -6.37 9.28
N ASP A 10 10.01 -7.02 8.36
CA ASP A 10 11.06 -6.37 7.55
C ASP A 10 10.50 -5.63 6.33
N ALA A 11 9.29 -5.99 5.89
CA ALA A 11 8.55 -5.35 4.80
C ALA A 11 7.05 -5.64 4.92
N VAL A 12 6.22 -4.82 4.29
CA VAL A 12 4.76 -4.92 4.34
C VAL A 12 4.17 -4.94 2.94
N LEU A 13 3.30 -5.92 2.67
CA LEU A 13 2.33 -5.88 1.57
C LEU A 13 0.94 -5.64 2.18
N PHE A 14 0.32 -4.51 1.86
CA PHE A 14 -0.88 -4.05 2.53
C PHE A 14 -2.09 -3.96 1.59
N ASP A 15 -3.12 -4.75 1.86
CA ASP A 15 -4.40 -4.62 1.16
C ASP A 15 -5.21 -3.44 1.72
N THR A 16 -5.18 -2.33 0.98
CA THR A 16 -5.89 -1.09 1.31
C THR A 16 -7.39 -1.16 1.02
N ARG A 17 -7.89 -2.16 0.28
CA ARG A 17 -9.32 -2.27 -0.07
C ARG A 17 -10.14 -2.73 1.12
N VAL A 18 -9.57 -3.62 1.95
CA VAL A 18 -10.15 -3.98 3.25
C VAL A 18 -10.21 -2.75 4.16
N LEU A 19 -9.16 -1.91 4.15
CA LEU A 19 -9.12 -0.69 4.95
C LEU A 19 -10.18 0.34 4.51
N PHE A 20 -10.40 0.51 3.21
CA PHE A 20 -11.46 1.38 2.69
C PHE A 20 -12.85 0.89 3.11
N ALA A 21 -13.11 -0.41 2.97
CA ALA A 21 -14.36 -1.03 3.39
C ALA A 21 -14.60 -0.87 4.90
N ALA A 22 -13.59 -1.12 5.73
CA ALA A 22 -13.68 -0.96 7.19
C ALA A 22 -13.93 0.49 7.62
N ARG A 23 -13.49 1.48 6.83
CA ARG A 23 -13.72 2.91 7.08
C ARG A 23 -14.99 3.45 6.43
N GLY A 24 -15.67 2.65 5.60
CA GLY A 24 -16.83 3.11 4.84
C GLY A 24 -16.50 4.21 3.82
N ILE A 25 -15.26 4.28 3.34
CA ILE A 25 -14.85 5.27 2.33
C ILE A 25 -14.76 4.62 0.95
N ALA A 26 -15.02 5.40 -0.09
CA ALA A 26 -14.90 4.97 -1.48
C ALA A 26 -14.03 5.97 -2.28
N PRO A 27 -12.69 5.93 -2.13
CA PRO A 27 -11.81 6.84 -2.84
C PRO A 27 -11.94 6.68 -4.36
N SER A 28 -11.72 7.76 -5.10
CA SER A 28 -11.78 7.76 -6.56
C SER A 28 -10.77 6.77 -7.16
N ALA A 29 -10.96 6.35 -8.41
CA ALA A 29 -9.97 5.50 -9.06
C ALA A 29 -8.59 6.16 -9.10
N ALA A 30 -8.53 7.46 -9.42
CA ALA A 30 -7.30 8.23 -9.43
C ALA A 30 -6.60 8.22 -8.07
N ASP A 31 -7.32 8.50 -6.98
CA ASP A 31 -6.78 8.49 -5.62
C ASP A 31 -6.28 7.10 -5.21
N ARG A 32 -7.00 6.04 -5.57
CA ARG A 32 -6.57 4.65 -5.30
C ARG A 32 -5.28 4.31 -6.04
N TYR A 33 -5.19 4.64 -7.33
CA TYR A 33 -3.98 4.37 -8.11
C TYR A 33 -2.79 5.21 -7.63
N ALA A 34 -3.01 6.48 -7.30
CA ALA A 34 -1.99 7.32 -6.70
C ALA A 34 -1.52 6.76 -5.35
N SER A 35 -2.44 6.23 -4.53
CA SER A 35 -2.09 5.55 -3.27
C SER A 35 -1.25 4.29 -3.50
N ASP A 36 -1.61 3.43 -4.45
CA ASP A 36 -0.87 2.20 -4.76
C ASP A 36 0.57 2.52 -5.22
N LEU A 37 0.77 3.67 -5.89
CA LEU A 37 2.07 4.18 -6.34
C LEU A 37 2.80 5.04 -5.29
N LEU A 38 2.24 5.20 -4.08
CA LEU A 38 2.77 6.06 -3.02
C LEU A 38 2.84 7.56 -3.36
N TRP A 39 2.13 8.00 -4.40
CA TRP A 39 2.05 9.39 -4.87
C TRP A 39 1.06 10.22 -4.04
N HIS A 40 1.34 10.35 -2.74
CA HIS A 40 0.49 11.07 -1.80
C HIS A 40 0.17 12.52 -2.24
N TRP A 41 1.07 13.19 -2.97
CA TRP A 41 0.84 14.54 -3.50
C TRP A 41 -0.25 14.63 -4.56
N ALA A 42 -0.62 13.50 -5.19
CA ALA A 42 -1.64 13.42 -6.24
C ALA A 42 -3.01 12.96 -5.72
N ILE A 43 -3.17 12.82 -4.39
CA ILE A 43 -4.39 12.30 -3.76
C ILE A 43 -5.23 13.46 -3.21
N GLU A 44 -6.49 13.52 -3.62
CA GLU A 44 -7.44 14.53 -3.17
C GLU A 44 -7.99 14.20 -1.77
N ASP A 45 -8.41 12.96 -1.54
CA ASP A 45 -8.92 12.51 -0.25
C ASP A 45 -7.88 12.70 0.87
N SER A 46 -8.22 13.54 1.84
CA SER A 46 -7.28 13.96 2.89
C SER A 46 -6.80 12.82 3.79
N TRP A 47 -7.68 11.85 4.06
CA TRP A 47 -7.33 10.72 4.92
C TRP A 47 -6.42 9.75 4.18
N LEU A 48 -6.76 9.42 2.93
CA LEU A 48 -5.95 8.56 2.09
C LEU A 48 -4.60 9.19 1.82
N ARG A 49 -4.54 10.49 1.51
CA ARG A 49 -3.28 11.22 1.36
C ARG A 49 -2.37 11.07 2.59
N ALA A 50 -2.91 11.25 3.79
CA ALA A 50 -2.16 11.10 5.04
C ALA A 50 -1.69 9.65 5.25
N PHE A 51 -2.55 8.67 4.96
CA PHE A 51 -2.22 7.26 5.06
C PHE A 51 -1.10 6.87 4.07
N THR A 52 -1.22 7.27 2.81
CA THR A 52 -0.23 7.04 1.76
C THR A 52 1.11 7.72 2.09
N PHE A 53 1.08 8.95 2.63
CA PHE A 53 2.30 9.62 3.08
C PHE A 53 3.00 8.82 4.20
N ALA A 54 2.25 8.33 5.18
CA ALA A 54 2.80 7.51 6.26
C ALA A 54 3.35 6.17 5.76
N ALA A 55 2.77 5.58 4.72
CA ALA A 55 3.30 4.39 4.07
C ALA A 55 4.59 4.68 3.28
N ALA A 56 4.62 5.80 2.54
CA ALA A 56 5.75 6.22 1.73
C ALA A 56 6.99 6.60 2.56
N THR A 57 6.77 7.04 3.80
CA THR A 57 7.83 7.46 4.73
C THR A 57 8.09 6.44 5.84
N ALA A 58 7.53 5.24 5.72
CA ALA A 58 7.72 4.17 6.69
C ALA A 58 9.20 3.75 6.76
N PRO A 59 9.69 3.33 7.94
CA PRO A 59 11.08 2.90 8.12
C PRO A 59 11.39 1.53 7.50
N ILE A 60 10.38 0.83 6.98
CA ILE A 60 10.49 -0.42 6.23
C ILE A 60 9.77 -0.29 4.88
N PRO A 61 10.14 -1.08 3.86
CA PRO A 61 9.43 -1.10 2.58
C PRO A 61 7.95 -1.45 2.75
N VAL A 62 7.07 -0.64 2.14
CA VAL A 62 5.62 -0.87 2.11
C VAL A 62 5.12 -0.85 0.68
N VAL A 63 4.40 -1.89 0.29
CA VAL A 63 3.62 -1.93 -0.95
C VAL A 63 2.15 -1.84 -0.59
N LEU A 64 1.47 -0.80 -1.09
CA LEU A 64 0.03 -0.65 -0.97
C LEU A 64 -0.65 -1.23 -2.22
N GLY A 65 -1.80 -1.86 -2.05
CA GLY A 65 -2.57 -2.37 -3.17
C GLY A 65 -3.93 -2.89 -2.77
N GLY A 66 -4.65 -3.47 -3.73
CA GLY A 66 -5.71 -4.44 -3.45
C GLY A 66 -5.17 -5.87 -3.52
N HIS A 67 -6.01 -6.85 -3.18
CA HIS A 67 -5.68 -8.27 -3.23
C HIS A 67 -4.93 -8.71 -4.51
N SER A 68 -5.38 -8.28 -5.70
CA SER A 68 -4.73 -8.64 -6.96
C SER A 68 -3.33 -8.06 -7.13
N LEU A 69 -3.07 -6.85 -6.61
CA LEU A 69 -1.75 -6.22 -6.69
C LEU A 69 -0.79 -6.86 -5.67
N VAL A 70 -1.29 -7.18 -4.47
CA VAL A 70 -0.50 -7.85 -3.43
C VAL A 70 -0.17 -9.29 -3.82
N ALA A 71 -1.17 -10.07 -4.27
CA ALA A 71 -0.98 -11.46 -4.68
C ALA A 71 -0.18 -11.55 -5.99
N GLY A 72 -0.46 -10.70 -6.98
CA GLY A 72 0.29 -10.64 -8.23
C GLY A 72 1.74 -10.19 -8.01
N GLY A 73 1.96 -9.20 -7.14
CA GLY A 73 3.30 -8.72 -6.77
C GLY A 73 4.13 -9.80 -6.07
N LEU A 74 3.52 -10.59 -5.19
CA LEU A 74 4.19 -11.73 -4.56
C LEU A 74 4.54 -12.81 -5.60
N HIS A 75 3.65 -13.07 -6.55
CA HIS A 75 3.92 -14.04 -7.61
C HIS A 75 5.07 -13.60 -8.53
N ALA A 76 5.11 -12.32 -8.91
CA ALA A 76 6.19 -11.74 -9.68
C ALA A 76 7.52 -11.76 -8.92
N LEU A 77 7.50 -11.47 -7.60
CA LEU A 77 8.69 -11.56 -6.76
C LEU A 77 9.26 -12.99 -6.73
N VAL A 78 8.39 -13.99 -6.55
CA VAL A 78 8.79 -15.41 -6.60
C VAL A 78 9.38 -15.76 -7.96
N GLU A 79 8.77 -15.32 -9.05
CA GLU A 79 9.29 -15.59 -10.40
C GLU A 79 10.66 -14.95 -10.63
N ILE A 80 10.89 -13.73 -10.14
CA ILE A 80 12.20 -13.07 -10.21
C ILE A 80 13.25 -13.82 -9.39
N LEU A 81 12.91 -14.22 -8.15
CA LEU A 81 13.81 -14.99 -7.28
C LEU A 81 14.12 -16.39 -7.82
N GLN A 82 13.24 -16.98 -8.62
CA GLN A 82 13.48 -18.27 -9.27
C GLN A 82 14.32 -18.18 -10.55
N ARG A 83 14.40 -16.99 -11.17
CA ARG A 83 15.14 -16.75 -12.42
C ARG A 83 16.54 -16.15 -12.18
N GLY A 84 16.84 -15.68 -10.98
CA GLY A 84 18.16 -15.16 -10.57
C GLY A 84 18.97 -16.16 -9.78
#